data_AF-E0NMY0-F1
#
_entry.id   AF-E0NMY0-F1
#
_cell.length_a   1.000
_cell.length_b   1.000
_cell.length_c   1.000
_cell.angle_alpha   90.00
_cell.angle_beta   90.00
_cell.angle_gamma   90.00
#
_symmetry.space_group_name_H-M   'P 1'
#
loop_
_entity.id
_entity.type
_entity.pdbx_description
1 polymer ?
#
loop_
_entity_poly.entity_id
_entity_poly.type
_entity_poly.pdbx_seq_one_letter_code
_entity_poly.pdbx_strand_id
1 'polypeptide(L)'
;MRRNGYVLLTSLITISIILVLAISIIKIGVNRVNSLKNIENQVQADYIPESIVNIIFGEHIDELEKFYENNYSSLESPMTLPFDFSKYYDADITATIQSDPAFNYNKFLIRITSKYKGITTRCVAGGHDINDIYLKKEGISLEDSENLSIFKFYEPRVLTKIHLKNENEIFLDNDEIVIKDVETNKIVERFPSYIFVAIINDGRLVFRDSIFIKGMFINNGEIDNEFDFTVRGILIDFSKKSQNIIVKGTAAYYVKPKKLIYNFNFLKDIRYDLPKYFNFKLDKITTSDIVN
;
A
#
# COMPACT_ATOMS: atom_id res chain seq x y z
N MET A 1 36.66 7.04 85.79
CA MET A 1 35.86 5.86 85.37
C MET A 1 36.74 4.61 85.44
N ARG A 2 36.24 3.48 85.96
CA ARG A 2 37.00 2.21 85.98
C ARG A 2 37.36 1.83 84.54
N ARG A 3 38.60 1.42 84.29
CA ARG A 3 39.20 1.08 82.97
C ARG A 3 38.28 0.25 82.07
N ASN A 4 37.49 -0.65 82.65
CA ASN A 4 36.54 -1.52 81.95
C ASN A 4 35.33 -0.77 81.36
N GLY A 5 34.87 0.33 81.97
CA GLY A 5 33.74 1.12 81.48
C GLY A 5 34.11 2.02 80.28
N TYR A 6 35.37 2.47 80.20
CA TYR A 6 35.87 3.23 79.06
C TYR A 6 35.98 2.34 77.82
N VAL A 7 36.51 1.12 77.97
CA VAL A 7 36.62 0.12 76.89
C VAL A 7 35.23 -0.26 76.37
N LEU A 8 34.24 -0.41 77.25
CA LEU A 8 32.86 -0.74 76.87
C LEU A 8 32.21 0.39 76.05
N LEU A 9 32.40 1.64 76.48
CA LEU A 9 31.89 2.82 75.77
C LEU A 9 32.54 2.97 74.39
N THR A 10 33.87 2.83 74.31
CA THR A 10 34.59 2.93 73.03
C THR A 10 34.17 1.81 72.07
N SER A 11 34.04 0.57 72.56
CA SER A 11 33.60 -0.56 71.73
C SER A 11 32.18 -0.37 71.21
N LEU A 12 31.25 0.16 72.03
CA LEU A 12 29.89 0.47 71.59
C LEU A 12 29.89 1.53 70.48
N ILE A 13 30.65 2.62 70.64
CA ILE A 13 30.77 3.66 69.63
C ILE A 13 31.35 3.09 68.33
N THR A 14 32.41 2.29 68.41
CA THR A 14 33.02 1.65 67.23
C THR A 14 32.05 0.71 66.52
N ILE A 15 31.29 -0.12 67.26
CA ILE A 15 30.27 -1.01 66.69
C ILE A 15 29.16 -0.19 66.01
N SER A 16 28.69 0.90 66.63
CA SER A 16 27.68 1.77 66.03
C SER A 16 28.17 2.40 64.71
N ILE A 17 29.42 2.86 64.66
CA ILE A 17 30.02 3.42 63.43
C ILE A 17 30.09 2.35 62.34
N ILE A 18 30.56 1.14 62.66
CA ILE A 18 30.65 0.03 61.70
C ILE A 18 29.25 -0.34 61.17
N LEU A 19 28.24 -0.38 62.04
CA LEU A 19 26.88 -0.73 61.66
C LEU A 19 26.27 0.29 60.69
N VAL A 20 26.47 1.59 60.95
CA VAL A 20 26.00 2.67 60.08
C VAL A 20 26.69 2.58 58.71
N LEU A 21 28.00 2.38 58.68
CA LEU A 21 28.76 2.23 57.45
C LEU A 21 28.30 1.02 56.62
N ALA A 22 28.09 -0.13 57.27
CA ALA A 22 27.60 -1.33 56.59
C ALA A 22 26.22 -1.13 55.96
N ILE A 23 25.28 -0.50 56.68
CA ILE A 23 23.94 -0.18 56.17
C ILE A 23 24.02 0.79 55.00
N SER A 24 24.87 1.82 55.07
CA SER A 24 25.06 2.78 53.97
C SER A 24 25.61 2.11 52.71
N ILE A 25 26.60 1.23 52.84
CA ILE A 25 27.18 0.50 51.69
C ILE A 25 26.12 -0.41 51.03
N ILE A 26 25.34 -1.15 51.82
CA ILE A 26 24.25 -1.99 51.31
C ILE A 26 23.22 -1.14 50.55
N LYS A 27 22.82 0.01 51.12
CA LYS A 27 21.86 0.93 50.49
C LYS A 27 22.38 1.49 49.16
N ILE A 28 23.67 1.85 49.09
CA ILE A 28 24.31 2.31 47.84
C ILE A 28 24.34 1.17 46.81
N GLY A 29 24.65 -0.06 47.23
CA GLY A 29 24.63 -1.24 46.37
C GLY A 29 23.26 -1.52 45.77
N VAL A 30 22.21 -1.54 46.59
CA VAL A 30 20.82 -1.73 46.15
C VAL A 30 20.40 -0.63 45.17
N ASN A 31 20.74 0.62 45.44
CA ASN A 31 20.41 1.74 44.57
C ASN A 31 21.11 1.64 43.20
N ARG A 32 22.39 1.22 43.17
CA ARG A 32 23.11 1.00 41.91
C ARG A 32 22.51 -0.15 41.10
N VAL A 33 22.16 -1.27 41.74
CA VAL A 33 21.51 -2.40 41.06
C VAL A 33 20.16 -1.99 40.48
N ASN A 34 19.34 -1.24 41.22
CA ASN A 34 18.07 -0.73 40.71
C ASN A 34 18.26 0.26 39.55
N SER A 35 19.27 1.13 39.63
CA SER A 35 19.60 2.05 38.53
C SER A 35 20.04 1.30 37.27
N LEU A 36 20.88 0.27 37.39
CA LEU A 36 21.32 -0.54 36.26
C LEU A 36 20.15 -1.30 35.64
N LYS A 37 19.29 -1.90 36.46
CA LYS A 37 18.07 -2.59 36.00
C LYS A 37 17.12 -1.64 35.27
N ASN A 38 17.00 -0.39 35.72
CA ASN A 38 16.20 0.62 35.04
C ASN A 38 16.78 1.01 33.69
N ILE A 39 18.12 1.15 33.58
CA ILE A 39 18.80 1.42 32.31
C ILE A 39 18.61 0.24 31.34
N GLU A 40 18.78 -0.99 31.81
CA GLU A 40 18.57 -2.19 31.00
C GLU A 40 17.13 -2.29 30.49
N ASN A 41 16.14 -2.06 31.37
CA ASN A 41 14.73 -2.05 30.97
C ASN A 41 14.43 -0.94 29.94
N GLN A 42 15.03 0.24 30.09
CA GLN A 42 14.86 1.35 29.14
C GLN A 42 15.44 0.99 27.77
N VAL A 43 16.67 0.50 27.74
CA VAL A 43 17.34 0.07 26.50
C VAL A 43 16.53 -1.01 25.80
N GLN A 44 16.04 -2.00 26.53
CA GLN A 44 15.19 -3.04 25.96
C GLN A 44 13.86 -2.47 25.43
N ALA A 45 13.23 -1.55 26.16
CA ALA A 45 12.01 -0.89 25.71
C ALA A 45 12.23 -0.13 24.39
N ASP A 46 13.38 0.52 24.22
CA ASP A 46 13.70 1.28 23.00
C ASP A 46 13.95 0.35 21.79
N TYR A 47 14.48 -0.85 22.00
CA TYR A 47 14.74 -1.82 20.94
C TYR A 47 13.49 -2.55 20.41
N ILE A 48 12.44 -2.70 21.24
CA ILE A 48 11.24 -3.47 20.87
C ILE A 48 10.56 -2.89 19.62
N PRO A 49 10.17 -1.60 19.56
CA PRO A 49 9.49 -1.05 18.39
C PRO A 49 10.29 -1.17 17.09
N GLU A 50 11.61 -0.98 17.14
CA GLU A 50 12.50 -1.14 15.99
C GLU A 50 12.53 -2.59 15.50
N SER A 51 12.61 -3.55 16.42
CA SER A 51 12.64 -4.97 16.07
C SER A 51 11.31 -5.41 15.43
N ILE A 52 10.18 -4.88 15.90
CA ILE A 52 8.87 -5.12 15.29
C ILE A 52 8.80 -4.59 13.86
N VAL A 53 9.34 -3.40 13.58
CA VAL A 53 9.44 -2.88 12.21
C VAL A 53 10.22 -3.87 11.32
N ASN A 54 11.35 -4.38 11.81
CA ASN A 54 12.15 -5.35 11.06
C ASN A 54 11.40 -6.69 10.83
N ILE A 55 10.64 -7.17 11.82
CA ILE A 55 9.81 -8.38 11.68
C ILE A 55 8.70 -8.17 10.64
N ILE A 56 8.03 -7.00 10.66
CA ILE A 56 7.00 -6.67 9.67
C ILE A 56 7.56 -6.75 8.26
N PHE A 57 8.72 -6.15 8.02
CA PHE A 57 9.32 -6.12 6.68
C PHE A 57 10.03 -7.43 6.30
N GLY A 58 10.49 -8.21 7.27
CA GLY A 58 11.18 -9.48 7.03
C GLY A 58 10.24 -10.67 6.85
N GLU A 59 9.15 -10.73 7.62
CA GLU A 59 8.27 -11.90 7.70
C GLU A 59 6.85 -11.62 7.18
N HIS A 60 6.35 -10.38 7.28
CA HIS A 60 4.94 -10.03 7.01
C HIS A 60 4.76 -9.09 5.81
N ILE A 61 5.77 -8.97 4.94
CA ILE A 61 5.76 -8.00 3.83
C ILE A 61 4.57 -8.21 2.88
N ASP A 62 4.29 -9.46 2.50
CA ASP A 62 3.21 -9.79 1.56
C ASP A 62 1.82 -9.53 2.16
N GLU A 63 1.67 -9.73 3.47
CA GLU A 63 0.41 -9.50 4.19
C GLU A 63 0.17 -7.99 4.39
N LEU A 64 1.24 -7.24 4.61
CA LEU A 64 1.22 -5.79 4.69
C LEU A 64 0.85 -5.17 3.33
N GLU A 65 1.44 -5.66 2.23
CA GLU A 65 1.08 -5.25 0.85
C GLU A 65 -0.44 -5.42 0.63
N LYS A 66 -0.99 -6.60 0.93
CA LYS A 66 -2.43 -6.88 0.80
C LYS A 66 -3.30 -6.01 1.69
N PHE A 67 -2.91 -5.79 2.94
CA PHE A 67 -3.65 -4.95 3.87
C PHE A 67 -3.75 -3.51 3.35
N TYR A 68 -2.63 -2.97 2.87
CA TYR A 68 -2.55 -1.64 2.31
C TYR A 68 -3.46 -1.47 1.08
N GLU A 69 -3.37 -2.38 0.10
CA GLU A 69 -4.20 -2.36 -1.12
C GLU A 69 -5.71 -2.36 -0.82
N ASN A 70 -6.11 -3.16 0.17
CA ASN A 70 -7.51 -3.29 0.54
C ASN A 70 -8.05 -2.02 1.21
N ASN A 71 -7.20 -1.29 1.94
CA ASN A 71 -7.61 -0.20 2.82
C ASN A 71 -7.13 1.19 2.38
N TYR A 72 -6.43 1.33 1.25
CA TYR A 72 -5.79 2.58 0.80
C TYR A 72 -6.65 3.84 0.99
N SER A 73 -7.88 3.82 0.48
CA SER A 73 -8.83 4.95 0.55
C SER A 73 -9.24 5.33 1.98
N SER A 74 -8.92 4.50 2.96
CA SER A 74 -9.25 4.68 4.38
C SER A 74 -8.01 4.99 5.23
N LEU A 75 -6.81 5.04 4.64
CA LEU A 75 -5.56 5.30 5.35
C LEU A 75 -5.33 6.78 5.68
N GLU A 76 -6.26 7.67 5.35
CA GLU A 76 -6.24 9.06 5.86
C GLU A 76 -6.26 9.09 7.39
N SER A 77 -6.81 8.04 8.03
CA SER A 77 -6.76 7.83 9.47
C SER A 77 -5.86 6.62 9.81
N PRO A 78 -5.19 6.63 10.97
CA PRO A 78 -4.38 5.49 11.40
C PRO A 78 -5.23 4.22 11.55
N MET A 79 -4.79 3.14 10.90
CA MET A 79 -5.40 1.82 10.99
C MET A 79 -4.46 0.81 11.64
N THR A 80 -4.96 -0.03 12.53
CA THR A 80 -4.16 -1.07 13.19
C THR A 80 -3.81 -2.20 12.22
N LEU A 81 -2.53 -2.58 12.16
CA LEU A 81 -2.07 -3.73 11.39
C LEU A 81 -2.48 -5.03 12.09
N PRO A 82 -2.92 -6.06 11.35
CA PRO A 82 -3.51 -7.29 11.91
C PRO A 82 -2.47 -8.30 12.42
N PHE A 83 -1.25 -7.86 12.73
CA PHE A 83 -0.14 -8.73 13.12
C PHE A 83 -0.07 -8.90 14.63
N ASP A 84 0.10 -10.15 15.08
CA ASP A 84 0.31 -10.46 16.49
C ASP A 84 1.80 -10.58 16.82
N PHE A 85 2.29 -9.63 17.62
CA PHE A 85 3.68 -9.55 18.06
C PHE A 85 3.91 -10.04 19.50
N SER A 86 2.85 -10.44 20.21
CA SER A 86 2.94 -10.90 21.61
C SER A 86 3.85 -12.12 21.76
N LYS A 87 4.00 -12.91 20.69
CA LYS A 87 4.91 -14.07 20.64
C LYS A 87 6.41 -13.72 20.68
N TYR A 88 6.78 -12.48 20.31
CA TYR A 88 8.20 -12.07 20.25
C TYR A 88 8.67 -11.34 21.51
N TYR A 89 7.78 -10.60 22.16
CA TYR A 89 8.12 -9.77 23.31
C TYR A 89 7.00 -9.76 24.35
N ASP A 90 7.36 -9.78 25.63
CA ASP A 90 6.46 -9.56 26.76
C ASP A 90 6.17 -8.05 26.93
N ALA A 91 5.48 -7.47 25.95
CA ALA A 91 5.13 -6.04 25.90
C ALA A 91 3.79 -5.82 25.19
N ASP A 92 3.05 -4.81 25.62
CA ASP A 92 1.85 -4.38 24.89
C ASP A 92 2.30 -3.63 23.62
N ILE A 93 2.07 -4.21 22.44
CA ILE A 93 2.52 -3.66 21.16
C ILE A 93 1.32 -3.27 20.30
N THR A 94 1.37 -2.09 19.71
CA THR A 94 0.40 -1.63 18.71
C THR A 94 1.13 -1.13 17.49
N ALA A 95 0.78 -1.71 16.33
CA ALA A 95 1.31 -1.32 15.03
C ALA A 95 0.18 -0.69 14.21
N THR A 96 0.39 0.52 13.70
CA THR A 96 -0.59 1.21 12.84
C THR A 96 0.04 1.64 11.53
N ILE A 97 -0.78 1.78 10.49
CA ILE A 97 -0.41 2.35 9.20
C ILE A 97 -1.32 3.53 8.87
N GLN A 98 -0.78 4.59 8.29
CA GLN A 98 -1.53 5.77 7.80
C GLN A 98 -0.85 6.38 6.58
N SER A 99 -1.60 7.04 5.72
CA SER A 99 -1.06 7.97 4.72
C SER A 99 -0.64 9.26 5.44
N ASP A 100 0.54 9.80 5.14
CA ASP A 100 1.02 11.05 5.76
C ASP A 100 1.41 12.09 4.69
N PRO A 101 0.63 13.18 4.56
CA PRO A 101 0.90 14.23 3.58
C PRO A 101 2.06 15.16 3.98
N ALA A 102 2.54 15.13 5.23
CA ALA A 102 3.65 15.97 5.71
C ALA A 102 5.02 15.46 5.24
N PHE A 103 5.10 14.20 4.83
CA PHE A 103 6.28 13.68 4.18
C PHE A 103 6.21 14.04 2.71
N ASN A 104 7.11 14.93 2.26
CA ASN A 104 7.25 15.26 0.85
C ASN A 104 7.35 13.96 0.04
N TYR A 105 6.50 13.83 -1.00
CA TYR A 105 6.11 12.61 -1.71
C TYR A 105 5.08 11.77 -0.93
N ASN A 106 3.89 11.52 -1.51
CA ASN A 106 2.81 10.72 -0.93
C ASN A 106 3.35 9.41 -0.34
N LYS A 107 3.59 9.42 0.97
CA LYS A 107 4.21 8.34 1.73
C LYS A 107 3.21 7.85 2.77
N PHE A 108 3.28 6.56 3.08
CA PHE A 108 2.60 6.01 4.25
C PHE A 108 3.61 5.79 5.38
N LEU A 109 3.12 5.86 6.61
CA LEU A 109 3.88 5.64 7.82
C LEU A 109 3.34 4.45 8.58
N ILE A 110 4.26 3.56 8.96
CA ILE A 110 4.00 2.55 9.97
C ILE A 110 4.51 3.09 11.30
N ARG A 111 3.65 3.10 12.31
CA ARG A 111 3.98 3.49 13.67
C ARG A 111 3.86 2.29 14.59
N ILE A 112 4.94 1.97 15.29
CA ILE A 112 4.95 0.97 16.35
C ILE A 112 5.03 1.68 17.68
N THR A 113 4.08 1.40 18.56
CA THR A 113 4.13 1.80 19.98
C THR A 113 4.25 0.56 20.82
N SER A 114 5.16 0.54 21.78
CA SER A 114 5.32 -0.57 22.72
C SER A 114 5.29 -0.07 24.16
N LYS A 115 4.73 -0.88 25.06
CA LYS A 115 4.77 -0.65 26.51
C LYS A 115 5.41 -1.86 27.19
N TYR A 116 6.67 -1.71 27.60
CA TYR A 116 7.45 -2.77 28.26
C TYR A 116 7.75 -2.37 29.71
N LYS A 117 7.29 -3.17 30.68
CA LYS A 117 7.46 -2.91 32.13
C LYS A 117 7.10 -1.46 32.55
N GLY A 118 6.06 -0.89 31.93
CA GLY A 118 5.59 0.47 32.21
C GLY A 118 6.31 1.59 31.44
N ILE A 119 7.32 1.27 30.62
CA ILE A 119 8.03 2.22 29.75
C ILE A 119 7.38 2.20 28.36
N THR A 120 6.91 3.36 27.90
CA THR A 120 6.30 3.51 26.57
C THR A 120 7.31 4.07 25.58
N THR A 121 7.52 3.36 24.47
CA THR A 121 8.45 3.73 23.40
C THR A 121 7.77 3.63 22.04
N ARG A 122 8.34 4.32 21.03
CA ARG A 122 7.78 4.38 19.69
C ARG A 122 8.86 4.35 18.61
N CYS A 123 8.54 3.77 17.46
CA CYS A 123 9.34 3.82 16.24
C CYS A 123 8.41 4.05 15.05
N VAL A 124 8.91 4.74 14.02
CA VAL A 124 8.18 4.93 12.76
C VAL A 124 9.01 4.47 11.56
N ALA A 125 8.34 4.00 10.52
CA ALA A 125 8.96 3.62 9.25
C ALA A 125 8.14 4.18 8.10
N GLY A 126 8.80 4.76 7.09
CA GLY A 126 8.15 5.32 5.91
C GLY A 126 8.22 4.42 4.68
N GLY A 127 7.28 4.57 3.75
CA GLY A 127 7.28 3.96 2.40
C GLY A 127 6.54 4.86 1.41
N HIS A 128 6.70 4.64 0.09
CA HIS A 128 6.10 5.52 -0.93
C HIS A 128 5.30 4.76 -1.99
N ASP A 129 4.22 5.40 -2.46
CA ASP A 129 3.39 4.89 -3.54
C ASP A 129 4.15 5.01 -4.87
N ILE A 130 4.15 3.94 -5.68
CA ILE A 130 4.68 3.98 -7.04
C ILE A 130 3.55 4.29 -8.02
N ASN A 131 2.33 3.84 -7.73
CA ASN A 131 1.17 4.04 -8.60
C ASN A 131 -0.11 4.31 -7.79
N ASP A 132 -0.23 5.54 -7.28
CA ASP A 132 -1.37 6.03 -6.49
C ASP A 132 -2.72 5.88 -7.21
N ILE A 133 -2.70 5.91 -8.53
CA ILE A 133 -3.90 5.91 -9.34
C ILE A 133 -4.71 4.61 -9.28
N TYR A 134 -4.01 3.47 -9.22
CA TYR A 134 -4.68 2.18 -9.10
C TYR A 134 -5.25 2.00 -7.68
N LEU A 135 -4.63 2.66 -6.70
CA LEU A 135 -5.00 2.58 -5.30
C LEU A 135 -6.19 3.48 -4.96
N LYS A 136 -6.29 4.66 -5.58
CA LYS A 136 -7.47 5.55 -5.49
C LYS A 136 -8.73 4.89 -6.03
N LYS A 137 -8.61 3.86 -6.87
CA LYS A 137 -9.74 3.19 -7.55
C LYS A 137 -10.60 4.20 -8.32
N GLU A 138 -9.96 5.24 -8.84
CA GLU A 138 -10.55 6.29 -9.66
C GLU A 138 -9.87 6.34 -11.02
N GLY A 139 -10.65 6.45 -12.09
CA GLY A 139 -10.12 6.53 -13.45
C GLY A 139 -9.56 7.91 -13.74
N ILE A 140 -8.72 8.03 -14.77
CA ILE A 140 -8.17 9.33 -15.15
C ILE A 140 -9.18 10.11 -15.97
N SER A 141 -9.50 11.32 -15.53
CA SER A 141 -10.07 12.32 -16.43
C SER A 141 -9.00 12.82 -17.40
N LEU A 142 -9.25 12.66 -18.70
CA LEU A 142 -8.41 13.19 -19.78
C LEU A 142 -8.42 14.72 -19.86
N GLU A 143 -9.31 15.40 -19.11
CA GLU A 143 -9.29 16.85 -18.96
C GLU A 143 -8.07 17.33 -18.15
N ASP A 144 -7.51 16.46 -17.30
CA ASP A 144 -6.32 16.76 -16.53
C ASP A 144 -5.06 16.21 -17.21
N SER A 145 -4.37 17.11 -17.92
CA SER A 145 -3.20 16.75 -18.73
C SER A 145 -1.98 16.29 -17.92
N GLU A 146 -1.89 16.62 -16.63
CA GLU A 146 -0.77 16.19 -15.78
C GLU A 146 -0.84 14.67 -15.52
N ASN A 147 -2.06 14.13 -15.45
CA ASN A 147 -2.34 12.71 -15.17
C ASN A 147 -2.12 11.78 -16.37
N LEU A 148 -2.10 12.31 -17.60
CA LEU A 148 -1.86 11.51 -18.82
C LEU A 148 -0.46 10.90 -18.89
N SER A 149 0.51 11.52 -18.20
CA SER A 149 1.87 11.01 -18.09
C SER A 149 1.95 9.66 -17.37
N ILE A 150 1.01 9.39 -16.45
CA ILE A 150 0.85 8.12 -15.73
C ILE A 150 0.52 7.00 -16.72
N PHE A 151 -0.15 7.35 -17.83
CA PHE A 151 -0.44 6.41 -18.90
C PHE A 151 0.68 6.20 -19.93
N LYS A 152 1.83 6.87 -19.82
CA LYS A 152 2.91 6.73 -20.83
C LYS A 152 3.75 5.46 -20.66
N PHE A 153 3.49 4.65 -19.64
CA PHE A 153 4.29 3.47 -19.31
C PHE A 153 3.81 2.14 -19.92
N TYR A 154 2.82 2.08 -20.83
CA TYR A 154 2.30 0.79 -21.31
C TYR A 154 2.89 0.37 -22.66
N GLU A 155 3.89 -0.49 -22.64
CA GLU A 155 4.02 -1.48 -23.70
C GLU A 155 3.21 -2.72 -23.27
N PRO A 156 2.03 -2.99 -23.87
CA PRO A 156 1.30 -4.21 -23.57
C PRO A 156 2.14 -5.43 -23.97
N ARG A 157 1.88 -6.59 -23.36
CA ARG A 157 2.29 -7.89 -23.93
C ARG A 157 1.88 -7.94 -25.39
N VAL A 158 2.52 -8.76 -26.22
CA VAL A 158 2.18 -8.87 -27.65
C VAL A 158 0.67 -9.20 -27.79
N LEU A 159 -0.12 -8.19 -28.07
CA LEU A 159 -1.56 -8.26 -28.31
C LEU A 159 -1.78 -8.20 -29.82
N THR A 160 -2.75 -8.97 -30.32
CA THR A 160 -3.27 -8.76 -31.68
C THR A 160 -3.83 -7.34 -31.76
N LYS A 161 -3.26 -6.52 -32.65
CA LYS A 161 -3.66 -5.11 -32.83
C LYS A 161 -4.64 -5.02 -33.99
N ILE A 162 -5.82 -4.47 -33.72
CA ILE A 162 -6.92 -4.29 -34.66
C ILE A 162 -7.17 -2.79 -34.76
N HIS A 163 -7.04 -2.22 -35.96
CA HIS A 163 -7.24 -0.80 -36.19
C HIS A 163 -8.47 -0.58 -37.07
N LEU A 164 -9.50 0.05 -36.50
CA LEU A 164 -10.77 0.34 -37.15
C LEU A 164 -10.80 1.82 -37.54
N LYS A 165 -10.75 2.10 -38.84
CA LYS A 165 -10.74 3.48 -39.38
C LYS A 165 -12.10 3.93 -39.91
N ASN A 166 -12.90 2.99 -40.40
CA ASN A 166 -14.20 3.24 -41.02
C ASN A 166 -15.35 3.03 -40.02
N GLU A 167 -16.59 3.21 -40.47
CA GLU A 167 -17.77 2.77 -39.73
C GLU A 167 -17.85 1.24 -39.70
N ASN A 168 -17.91 0.68 -38.49
CA ASN A 168 -17.88 -0.76 -38.25
C ASN A 168 -19.04 -1.19 -37.34
N GLU A 169 -19.56 -2.39 -37.59
CA GLU A 169 -20.42 -3.14 -36.68
C GLU A 169 -19.60 -4.19 -35.93
N ILE A 170 -19.88 -4.34 -34.64
CA ILE A 170 -19.31 -5.39 -33.80
C ILE A 170 -20.43 -6.22 -33.18
N PHE A 171 -20.34 -7.53 -33.34
CA PHE A 171 -21.35 -8.49 -32.91
C PHE A 171 -20.72 -9.82 -32.49
N LEU A 172 -21.50 -10.65 -31.79
CA LEU A 172 -21.09 -11.96 -31.33
C LEU A 172 -21.58 -13.03 -32.31
N ASP A 173 -20.67 -13.90 -32.76
CA ASP A 173 -20.98 -15.11 -33.52
C ASP A 173 -20.46 -16.32 -32.74
N ASN A 174 -21.35 -16.97 -31.98
CA ASN A 174 -21.00 -18.00 -31.01
C ASN A 174 -19.98 -17.51 -29.96
N ASP A 175 -18.79 -18.09 -29.92
CA ASP A 175 -17.71 -17.68 -29.01
C ASP A 175 -16.77 -16.63 -29.63
N GLU A 176 -17.03 -16.18 -30.85
CA GLU A 176 -16.20 -15.23 -31.59
C GLU A 176 -16.81 -13.83 -31.60
N ILE A 177 -15.95 -12.83 -31.54
CA ILE A 177 -16.30 -11.44 -31.81
C ILE A 177 -15.97 -11.18 -33.27
N VAL A 178 -16.96 -10.65 -34.00
CA VAL A 178 -16.84 -10.33 -35.42
C VAL A 178 -16.97 -8.83 -35.59
N ILE A 179 -16.03 -8.24 -36.31
CA ILE A 179 -16.05 -6.83 -36.69
C ILE A 179 -16.21 -6.74 -38.19
N LYS A 180 -17.17 -5.95 -38.64
CA LYS A 180 -17.58 -5.85 -40.03
C LYS A 180 -17.69 -4.40 -40.46
N ASP A 181 -17.10 -4.08 -41.60
CA ASP A 181 -17.19 -2.77 -42.21
C ASP A 181 -18.59 -2.57 -42.78
N VAL A 182 -19.24 -1.47 -42.41
CA VAL A 182 -20.65 -1.22 -42.74
C VAL A 182 -20.84 -0.93 -44.23
N GLU A 183 -19.93 -0.18 -44.85
CA GLU A 183 -20.02 0.24 -46.25
C GLU A 183 -19.82 -0.95 -47.20
N THR A 184 -18.77 -1.74 -46.95
CA THR A 184 -18.38 -2.84 -47.83
C THR A 184 -19.03 -4.17 -47.46
N ASN A 185 -19.67 -4.23 -46.29
CA ASN A 185 -20.28 -5.44 -45.74
C ASN A 185 -19.29 -6.59 -45.53
N LYS A 186 -17.97 -6.31 -45.47
CA LYS A 186 -16.90 -7.30 -45.32
C LYS A 186 -16.48 -7.43 -43.86
N ILE A 187 -16.14 -8.66 -43.46
CA ILE A 187 -15.52 -8.91 -42.16
C ILE A 187 -14.12 -8.28 -42.18
N VAL A 188 -13.89 -7.35 -41.25
CA VAL A 188 -12.60 -6.71 -41.00
C VAL A 188 -11.73 -7.61 -40.13
N GLU A 189 -12.33 -8.18 -39.09
CA GLU A 189 -11.62 -9.04 -38.16
C GLU A 189 -12.58 -10.02 -37.47
N ARG A 190 -12.06 -11.19 -37.08
CA ARG A 190 -12.80 -12.22 -36.35
C ARG A 190 -11.86 -12.90 -35.37
N PHE A 191 -12.24 -12.93 -34.10
CA PHE A 191 -11.41 -13.52 -33.07
C PHE A 191 -12.21 -14.11 -31.91
N PRO A 192 -11.70 -15.17 -31.23
CA PRO A 192 -12.36 -15.71 -30.06
C PRO A 192 -12.46 -14.70 -28.91
N SER A 193 -13.61 -14.62 -28.25
CA SER A 193 -13.86 -13.70 -27.13
C SER A 193 -12.93 -13.86 -25.92
N TYR A 194 -12.22 -15.00 -25.83
CA TYR A 194 -11.30 -15.28 -24.73
C TYR A 194 -9.86 -14.81 -24.96
N ILE A 195 -9.47 -14.42 -26.18
CA ILE A 195 -8.12 -13.93 -26.47
C ILE A 195 -7.95 -12.46 -26.08
N PHE A 196 -6.72 -12.05 -25.78
CA PHE A 196 -6.42 -10.65 -25.53
C PHE A 196 -6.16 -9.93 -26.86
N VAL A 197 -6.86 -8.81 -27.07
CA VAL A 197 -6.73 -7.96 -28.26
C VAL A 197 -6.51 -6.50 -27.87
N ALA A 198 -5.89 -5.74 -28.77
CA ALA A 198 -5.83 -4.29 -28.70
C ALA A 198 -6.65 -3.72 -29.86
N ILE A 199 -7.77 -3.07 -29.57
CA ILE A 199 -8.61 -2.43 -30.58
C ILE A 199 -8.41 -0.93 -30.50
N ILE A 200 -8.08 -0.33 -31.64
CA ILE A 200 -7.97 1.12 -31.83
C ILE A 200 -9.10 1.52 -32.76
N ASN A 201 -10.07 2.27 -32.25
CA ASN A 201 -11.21 2.77 -33.00
C ASN A 201 -11.06 4.25 -33.31
N ASP A 202 -10.84 4.58 -34.59
CA ASP A 202 -10.83 5.96 -35.09
C ASP A 202 -12.14 6.33 -35.81
N GLY A 203 -12.99 5.34 -36.10
CA GLY A 203 -14.26 5.52 -36.81
C GLY A 203 -15.47 5.43 -35.89
N ARG A 204 -16.66 5.25 -36.48
CA ARG A 204 -17.89 4.97 -35.74
C ARG A 204 -18.01 3.47 -35.50
N LEU A 205 -18.20 3.04 -34.26
CA LEU A 205 -18.36 1.64 -33.89
C LEU A 205 -19.77 1.38 -33.34
N VAL A 206 -20.52 0.52 -34.01
CA VAL A 206 -21.90 0.17 -33.67
C VAL A 206 -21.94 -1.21 -33.04
N PHE A 207 -22.35 -1.28 -31.77
CA PHE A 207 -22.47 -2.54 -31.04
C PHE A 207 -23.86 -3.15 -31.27
N ARG A 208 -23.90 -4.34 -31.88
CA ARG A 208 -25.16 -5.06 -32.16
C ARG A 208 -25.52 -6.09 -31.09
N ASP A 209 -24.57 -6.45 -30.22
CA ASP A 209 -24.74 -7.37 -29.11
C ASP A 209 -24.06 -6.83 -27.84
N SER A 210 -24.26 -7.54 -26.72
CA SER A 210 -23.42 -7.35 -25.53
C SER A 210 -22.03 -7.91 -25.78
N ILE A 211 -21.04 -7.03 -25.90
CA ILE A 211 -19.68 -7.41 -26.26
C ILE A 211 -18.76 -7.36 -25.05
N PHE A 212 -17.89 -8.35 -24.99
CA PHE A 212 -16.88 -8.48 -23.95
C PHE A 212 -15.48 -8.57 -24.57
N ILE A 213 -14.66 -7.55 -24.37
CA ILE A 213 -13.27 -7.50 -24.87
C ILE A 213 -12.30 -7.71 -23.72
N LYS A 214 -11.34 -8.63 -23.90
CA LYS A 214 -10.15 -8.74 -23.05
C LYS A 214 -8.99 -8.01 -23.71
N GLY A 215 -8.30 -7.15 -22.96
CA GLY A 215 -7.13 -6.44 -23.46
C GLY A 215 -7.31 -4.93 -23.43
N MET A 216 -6.96 -4.27 -24.53
CA MET A 216 -6.91 -2.82 -24.60
C MET A 216 -7.93 -2.31 -25.63
N PHE A 217 -8.69 -1.28 -25.24
CA PHE A 217 -9.62 -0.60 -26.14
C PHE A 217 -9.31 0.90 -26.11
N ILE A 218 -8.87 1.44 -27.24
CA ILE A 218 -8.58 2.86 -27.45
C ILE A 218 -9.63 3.40 -28.38
N ASN A 219 -10.45 4.34 -27.90
CA ASN A 219 -11.51 4.97 -28.67
C ASN A 219 -11.21 6.43 -28.97
N ASN A 220 -10.90 6.72 -30.23
CA ASN A 220 -10.77 8.07 -30.78
C ASN A 220 -12.03 8.51 -31.54
N GLY A 221 -12.90 7.57 -31.90
CA GLY A 221 -14.11 7.81 -32.67
C GLY A 221 -15.41 7.79 -31.86
N GLU A 222 -16.53 7.56 -32.56
CA GLU A 222 -17.85 7.48 -31.94
C GLU A 222 -18.22 6.03 -31.63
N ILE A 223 -18.95 5.82 -30.53
CA ILE A 223 -19.53 4.53 -30.20
C ILE A 223 -21.02 4.70 -30.04
N ASP A 224 -21.77 3.88 -30.77
CA ASP A 224 -23.20 3.71 -30.59
C ASP A 224 -23.47 2.33 -30.02
N ASN A 225 -23.83 2.30 -28.74
CA ASN A 225 -24.12 1.07 -28.03
C ASN A 225 -25.46 1.12 -27.29
N GLU A 226 -26.44 0.41 -27.84
CA GLU A 226 -27.69 0.11 -27.14
C GLU A 226 -27.48 -0.98 -26.07
N PHE A 227 -26.47 -1.83 -26.26
CA PHE A 227 -26.11 -2.93 -25.36
C PHE A 227 -24.92 -2.61 -24.46
N ASP A 228 -24.75 -3.39 -23.38
CA ASP A 228 -23.60 -3.24 -22.48
C ASP A 228 -22.30 -3.67 -23.19
N PHE A 229 -21.32 -2.77 -23.22
CA PHE A 229 -19.97 -3.06 -23.68
C PHE A 229 -19.03 -3.19 -22.47
N THR A 230 -18.39 -4.35 -22.31
CA THR A 230 -17.45 -4.58 -21.21
C THR A 230 -16.00 -4.73 -21.69
N VAL A 231 -15.09 -3.94 -21.13
CA VAL A 231 -13.64 -4.08 -21.30
C VAL A 231 -13.02 -4.70 -20.04
N ARG A 232 -12.41 -5.87 -20.14
CA ARG A 232 -11.52 -6.43 -19.09
C ARG A 232 -10.06 -6.10 -19.47
N GLY A 233 -9.52 -5.06 -18.85
CA GLY A 233 -8.19 -4.57 -19.13
C GLY A 233 -8.12 -3.05 -19.13
N ILE A 234 -7.66 -2.46 -20.23
CA ILE A 234 -7.36 -1.03 -20.33
C ILE A 234 -8.37 -0.36 -21.27
N LEU A 235 -9.09 0.64 -20.78
CA LEU A 235 -9.88 1.57 -21.60
C LEU A 235 -9.15 2.91 -21.71
N ILE A 236 -9.04 3.44 -22.93
CA ILE A 236 -8.70 4.84 -23.17
C ILE A 236 -9.79 5.41 -24.08
N ASP A 237 -10.62 6.30 -23.58
CA ASP A 237 -11.78 6.81 -24.29
C ASP A 237 -11.75 8.33 -24.45
N PHE A 238 -11.46 8.78 -25.67
CA PHE A 238 -11.48 10.19 -26.05
C PHE A 238 -12.87 10.67 -26.47
N SER A 239 -13.91 9.85 -26.31
CA SER A 239 -15.29 10.28 -26.55
C SER A 239 -15.75 11.32 -25.53
N LYS A 240 -16.41 12.35 -26.05
CA LYS A 240 -17.09 13.38 -25.24
C LYS A 240 -18.54 13.03 -24.92
N LYS A 241 -19.04 11.89 -25.42
CA LYS A 241 -20.40 11.42 -25.18
C LYS A 241 -20.37 10.33 -24.11
N SER A 242 -21.34 10.34 -23.20
CA SER A 242 -21.53 9.24 -22.25
C SER A 242 -21.92 7.97 -22.99
N GLN A 243 -21.28 6.85 -22.65
CA GLN A 243 -21.46 5.57 -23.32
C GLN A 243 -21.71 4.45 -22.29
N ASN A 244 -22.42 3.41 -22.70
CA ASN A 244 -22.73 2.25 -21.86
C ASN A 244 -21.53 1.28 -21.73
N ILE A 245 -20.40 1.79 -21.24
CA ILE A 245 -19.16 1.01 -21.07
C ILE A 245 -18.95 0.63 -19.61
N ILE A 246 -18.67 -0.66 -19.38
CA ILE A 246 -18.23 -1.21 -18.11
C ILE A 246 -16.75 -1.57 -18.23
N VAL A 247 -15.92 -1.02 -17.37
CA VAL A 247 -14.49 -1.34 -17.33
C VAL A 247 -14.18 -2.18 -16.11
N LYS A 248 -13.53 -3.32 -16.33
CA LYS A 248 -12.95 -4.21 -15.32
C LYS A 248 -11.43 -4.16 -15.45
N GLY A 249 -10.79 -3.17 -14.84
CA GLY A 249 -9.38 -2.86 -15.01
C GLY A 249 -9.12 -1.38 -14.77
N THR A 250 -8.44 -0.70 -15.69
CA THR A 250 -8.14 0.73 -15.60
C THR A 250 -8.75 1.50 -16.77
N ALA A 251 -9.09 2.76 -16.54
CA ALA A 251 -9.68 3.62 -17.57
C ALA A 251 -9.08 5.04 -17.53
N ALA A 252 -8.81 5.58 -18.71
CA ALA A 252 -8.64 7.00 -18.95
C ALA A 252 -9.77 7.47 -19.87
N TYR A 253 -10.46 8.56 -19.52
CA TYR A 253 -11.66 8.99 -20.24
C TYR A 253 -11.90 10.50 -20.15
N TYR A 254 -12.58 11.10 -21.13
CA TYR A 254 -13.20 12.42 -20.93
C TYR A 254 -14.50 12.31 -20.14
N VAL A 255 -15.34 11.33 -20.49
CA VAL A 255 -16.60 11.06 -19.79
C VAL A 255 -16.50 9.73 -19.06
N LYS A 256 -16.80 9.75 -17.75
CA LYS A 256 -16.68 8.56 -16.90
C LYS A 256 -17.52 7.40 -17.44
N PRO A 257 -16.96 6.18 -17.57
CA PRO A 257 -17.72 5.01 -17.99
C PRO A 257 -18.83 4.72 -16.98
N LYS A 258 -19.92 4.11 -17.47
CA LYS A 258 -21.09 3.71 -16.66
C LYS A 258 -20.70 2.99 -15.37
N LYS A 259 -19.70 2.11 -15.44
CA LYS A 259 -19.15 1.44 -14.27
C LYS A 259 -17.66 1.17 -14.43
N LEU A 260 -16.88 1.51 -13.40
CA LEU A 260 -15.46 1.21 -13.32
C LEU A 260 -15.22 0.29 -12.12
N ILE A 261 -14.70 -0.90 -12.38
CA ILE A 261 -14.36 -1.93 -11.40
C ILE A 261 -12.86 -2.17 -11.51
N TYR A 262 -12.10 -1.73 -10.53
CA TYR A 262 -10.66 -1.95 -10.52
C TYR A 262 -10.34 -3.44 -10.37
N ASN A 263 -9.49 -3.96 -11.26
CA ASN A 263 -9.00 -5.32 -11.19
C ASN A 263 -7.56 -5.40 -11.72
N PHE A 264 -6.61 -5.38 -10.80
CA PHE A 264 -5.20 -5.37 -11.12
C PHE A 264 -4.66 -6.71 -11.64
N ASN A 265 -5.25 -7.83 -11.20
CA ASN A 265 -4.86 -9.15 -11.69
C ASN A 265 -5.07 -9.25 -13.21
N PHE A 266 -6.19 -8.73 -13.73
CA PHE A 266 -6.38 -8.66 -15.19
C PHE A 266 -5.38 -7.74 -15.89
N LEU A 267 -4.95 -6.66 -15.25
CA LEU A 267 -3.93 -5.77 -15.82
C LEU A 267 -2.56 -6.46 -15.91
N LYS A 268 -2.18 -7.25 -14.89
CA LYS A 268 -0.96 -8.08 -14.90
C LYS A 268 -0.96 -9.16 -15.99
N ASP A 269 -2.12 -9.67 -16.38
CA ASP A 269 -2.24 -10.60 -17.52
C ASP A 269 -1.93 -9.92 -18.86
N ILE A 270 -2.12 -8.61 -18.95
CA ILE A 270 -1.86 -7.78 -20.13
C ILE A 270 -0.44 -7.19 -20.10
N ARG A 271 0.16 -7.03 -18.92
CA ARG A 271 1.48 -6.41 -18.72
C ARG A 271 2.29 -7.06 -17.60
N TYR A 272 3.49 -7.55 -17.93
CA TYR A 272 4.40 -8.12 -16.92
C TYR A 272 5.20 -7.05 -16.16
N ASP A 273 5.34 -5.86 -16.75
CA ASP A 273 6.17 -4.75 -16.30
C ASP A 273 5.39 -3.73 -15.45
N LEU A 274 4.11 -3.99 -15.16
CA LEU A 274 3.36 -3.19 -14.20
C LEU A 274 4.12 -3.18 -12.86
N PRO A 275 4.53 -1.99 -12.37
CA PRO A 275 5.26 -1.94 -11.11
C PRO A 275 4.38 -2.48 -9.99
N LYS A 276 5.01 -2.87 -8.88
CA LYS A 276 4.28 -3.02 -7.63
C LYS A 276 3.52 -1.72 -7.32
N TYR A 277 2.46 -1.82 -6.52
CA TYR A 277 1.68 -0.63 -6.14
C TYR A 277 2.52 0.42 -5.41
N PHE A 278 3.55 -0.03 -4.71
CA PHE A 278 4.42 0.82 -3.92
C PHE A 278 5.80 0.19 -3.77
N ASN A 279 6.78 1.01 -3.38
CA ASN A 279 8.15 0.59 -3.13
C ASN A 279 8.43 0.81 -1.66
N PHE A 280 8.83 -0.27 -0.99
CA PHE A 280 9.37 -0.17 0.34
C PHE A 280 10.81 0.34 0.24
N LYS A 281 11.02 1.59 0.61
CA LYS A 281 12.35 2.04 1.01
C LYS A 281 12.35 2.08 2.53
N LEU A 282 13.25 1.31 3.14
CA LEU A 282 13.41 1.29 4.59
C LEU A 282 14.00 2.64 5.02
N ASP A 283 13.14 3.62 5.21
CA ASP A 283 13.49 4.86 5.91
C ASP A 283 13.03 4.65 7.36
N LYS A 284 13.92 4.12 8.20
CA LYS A 284 13.69 4.04 9.64
C LYS A 284 13.72 5.47 10.18
N ILE A 285 12.59 5.94 10.67
CA ILE A 285 12.47 7.25 11.30
C ILE A 285 12.45 6.98 12.81
N THR A 286 13.48 7.46 13.49
CA THR A 286 13.61 7.37 14.94
C THR A 286 13.00 8.59 15.61
N THR A 287 12.77 8.53 16.91
CA THR A 287 12.21 9.66 17.68
C THR A 287 13.03 10.95 17.54
N SER A 288 14.34 10.86 17.25
CA SER A 288 15.21 12.01 16.97
C SER A 288 14.90 12.72 15.65
N ASP A 289 14.29 12.04 14.70
CA ASP A 289 13.98 12.58 13.37
C ASP A 289 12.67 13.41 13.37
N ILE A 290 11.91 13.41 14.47
CA ILE A 290 10.61 14.12 14.64
C ILE A 290 10.79 15.50 15.31
N VAL A 291 11.96 15.79 15.87
CA VAL A 291 12.22 16.98 16.72
C VAL A 291 13.02 18.07 15.98
N ASN A 292 13.24 17.92 14.67
CA ASN A 292 13.86 18.94 13.82
C ASN A 292 12.84 19.60 12.90
#